data_AF-C5KUM5-F1
#
_entry.id   AF-C5KUM5-F1
#
_cell.length_a   1.000
_cell.length_b   1.000
_cell.length_c   1.000
_cell.angle_alpha   90.00
_cell.angle_beta   90.00
_cell.angle_gamma   90.00
#
_symmetry.space_group_name_H-M   'P 1'
#
loop_
_entity.id
_entity.type
_entity.pdbx_description
1 polymer ?
#
loop_
_entity_poly.entity_id
_entity_poly.type
_entity_poly.pdbx_seq_one_letter_code
_entity_poly.pdbx_strand_id
1 'polypeptide(L)'
;MHGGQGVPIVKNDEPGCMEEGQFYAIETFASTGRGYCIEEGECSHYMRTFDLDSHVASQQLRLKGARGLLHTINKYFSTLPWCRRWLDDCGATRHLLSLKSLVDNDVVVPYPPLVDVKGSYSSQSEHSIILRSTCKEVVTRGDDY
;
A
#
# COMPACT_ATOMS: atom_id res chain seq x y z
N MET A 1 -3.23 0.70 -1.12
CA MET A 1 -4.23 -0.33 -1.45
C MET A 1 -4.24 -0.45 -2.97
N HIS A 2 -4.29 -1.66 -3.53
CA HIS A 2 -4.29 -1.85 -4.98
C HIS A 2 -5.25 -2.97 -5.37
N GLY A 3 -6.10 -2.72 -6.37
CA GLY A 3 -7.07 -3.68 -6.92
C GLY A 3 -6.54 -4.56 -8.06
N GLY A 4 -5.22 -4.58 -8.27
CA GLY A 4 -4.55 -5.38 -9.31
C GLY A 4 -4.37 -4.68 -10.67
N GLN A 5 -5.25 -3.74 -11.04
CA GLN A 5 -5.10 -2.95 -12.27
C GLN A 5 -4.45 -1.59 -11.98
N GLY A 6 -3.35 -1.29 -12.67
CA GLY A 6 -2.68 0.02 -12.63
C GLY A 6 -3.22 0.97 -13.70
N VAL A 7 -3.24 2.27 -13.41
CA VAL A 7 -3.53 3.33 -14.39
C VAL A 7 -2.21 4.06 -14.70
N PRO A 8 -1.59 3.83 -15.88
CA PRO A 8 -0.29 4.41 -16.19
C PRO A 8 -0.38 5.92 -16.42
N ILE A 9 0.65 6.65 -16.00
CA ILE A 9 0.78 8.11 -16.19
C ILE A 9 1.74 8.50 -17.33
N VAL A 10 2.25 7.50 -18.03
CA VAL A 10 3.05 7.62 -19.26
C VAL A 10 2.53 6.60 -20.27
N LYS A 11 2.81 6.83 -21.56
CA LYS A 11 2.45 5.87 -22.60
C LYS A 11 3.11 4.51 -22.31
N ASN A 12 2.32 3.46 -22.24
CA ASN A 12 2.76 2.07 -22.25
C ASN A 12 1.96 1.27 -23.30
N ASP A 13 2.38 0.03 -23.53
CA ASP A 13 1.73 -0.90 -24.46
C ASP A 13 0.88 -1.95 -23.72
N GLU A 14 0.56 -1.72 -22.44
CA GLU A 14 -0.24 -2.64 -21.65
C GLU A 14 -1.70 -2.62 -22.13
N PRO A 15 -2.25 -3.78 -22.54
CA PRO A 15 -3.65 -3.86 -22.91
C PRO A 15 -4.50 -3.82 -21.63
N GLY A 16 -5.54 -2.97 -21.62
CA GLY A 16 -6.47 -2.92 -20.51
C GLY A 16 -7.62 -1.95 -20.78
N CYS A 17 -8.84 -2.34 -20.43
CA CYS A 17 -10.00 -1.46 -20.43
C CYS A 17 -10.48 -1.32 -18.98
N MET A 18 -11.04 -0.15 -18.66
CA MET A 18 -11.73 0.02 -17.40
C MET A 18 -13.15 -0.56 -17.50
N GLU A 19 -13.60 -1.23 -16.44
CA GLU A 19 -14.89 -1.94 -16.43
C GLU A 19 -15.92 -1.24 -15.53
N GLU A 20 -17.20 -1.44 -15.85
CA GLU A 20 -18.31 -0.98 -15.04
C GLU A 20 -18.26 -1.57 -13.62
N GLY A 21 -18.55 -0.75 -12.62
CA GLY A 21 -18.54 -1.12 -11.20
C GLY A 21 -17.17 -0.98 -10.52
N GLN A 22 -16.09 -0.78 -11.29
CA GLN A 22 -14.74 -0.65 -10.73
C GLN A 22 -14.51 0.73 -10.08
N PHE A 23 -13.69 0.70 -9.04
CA PHE A 23 -13.13 1.88 -8.39
C PHE A 23 -11.70 2.08 -8.84
N TYR A 24 -11.33 3.32 -9.11
CA TYR A 24 -9.96 3.69 -9.43
C TYR A 24 -9.48 4.84 -8.56
N ALA A 25 -8.27 4.69 -8.04
CA ALA A 25 -7.43 5.82 -7.67
C ALA A 25 -6.84 6.38 -8.96
N ILE A 26 -7.18 7.62 -9.30
CA ILE A 26 -6.56 8.36 -10.38
C ILE A 26 -5.58 9.33 -9.74
N GLU A 27 -4.33 8.91 -9.67
CA GLU A 27 -3.22 9.67 -9.11
C GLU A 27 -2.18 9.99 -10.18
N THR A 28 -1.60 11.18 -10.11
CA THR A 28 -0.49 11.57 -10.97
C THR A 28 0.61 12.21 -10.15
N PHE A 29 1.85 12.00 -10.57
CA PHE A 29 3.03 12.56 -9.93
C PHE A 29 3.79 13.40 -10.96
N ALA A 30 4.02 14.67 -10.65
CA ALA A 30 4.89 15.54 -11.43
C ALA A 30 6.22 15.70 -10.70
N SER A 31 7.32 15.67 -11.44
CA SER A 31 8.67 15.77 -10.89
C SER A 31 9.54 16.71 -11.72
N THR A 32 10.42 17.48 -11.07
CA THR A 32 11.51 18.23 -11.71
C THR A 32 12.79 17.38 -11.86
N GLY A 33 12.75 16.12 -11.42
CA GLY A 33 13.86 15.18 -11.43
C GLY A 33 13.89 14.34 -12.70
N ARG A 34 14.23 13.05 -12.55
CA ARG A 34 14.31 12.12 -13.69
C ARG A 34 12.96 11.48 -14.04
N GLY A 35 11.93 11.70 -13.22
CA GLY A 35 10.61 11.10 -13.42
C GLY A 35 10.57 9.60 -13.13
N TYR A 36 11.45 9.11 -12.26
CA TYR A 36 11.52 7.70 -11.87
C TYR A 36 11.95 7.55 -10.42
N CYS A 37 11.09 6.93 -9.61
CA CYS A 37 11.33 6.74 -8.19
C CYS A 37 12.14 5.48 -7.89
N ILE A 38 12.90 5.51 -6.80
CA ILE A 38 13.53 4.34 -6.16
C ILE A 38 13.12 4.30 -4.70
N GLU A 39 13.27 3.13 -4.08
CA GLU A 39 13.09 2.97 -2.65
C GLU A 39 14.30 3.55 -1.90
N GLU A 40 14.08 4.52 -1.01
CA GLU A 40 15.13 5.09 -0.16
C GLU A 40 14.58 5.55 1.20
N GLY A 41 15.36 5.34 2.27
CA GLY A 41 15.02 5.79 3.61
C GLY A 41 14.39 4.72 4.50
N GLU A 42 13.92 5.13 5.69
CA GLU A 42 13.33 4.18 6.64
C GLU A 42 11.90 3.79 6.23
N CYS A 43 11.66 2.48 6.12
CA CYS A 43 10.33 1.94 5.87
C CYS A 43 9.40 2.24 7.06
N SER A 44 8.18 2.67 6.72
CA SER A 44 7.14 3.01 7.70
C SER A 44 5.80 2.38 7.37
N HIS A 45 5.53 2.08 6.10
CA HIS A 45 4.27 1.50 5.63
C HIS A 45 4.44 0.01 5.36
N TYR A 46 3.41 -0.75 5.72
CA TYR A 46 3.39 -2.20 5.61
C TYR A 46 1.97 -2.64 5.27
N MET A 47 1.84 -3.77 4.58
CA MET A 47 0.56 -4.40 4.30
C MET A 47 0.71 -5.90 4.38
N ARG A 48 -0.32 -6.60 4.86
CA ARG A 48 -0.33 -8.07 4.79
C ARG A 48 -0.45 -8.51 3.33
N THR A 49 0.23 -9.59 2.97
CA THR A 49 0.07 -10.23 1.66
C THR A 49 -1.40 -10.61 1.47
N PHE A 50 -2.04 -10.08 0.42
CA PHE A 50 -3.49 -10.07 0.27
C PHE A 50 -4.08 -11.49 0.22
N ASP A 51 -3.55 -12.34 -0.67
CA ASP A 51 -4.04 -13.70 -0.93
C ASP A 51 -3.45 -14.77 0.00
N LEU A 52 -2.60 -14.40 0.95
CA LEU A 52 -2.01 -15.37 1.88
C LEU A 52 -3.03 -15.74 2.94
N ASP A 53 -3.31 -17.03 3.14
CA ASP A 53 -4.17 -17.49 4.23
C ASP A 53 -3.52 -17.26 5.61
N SER A 54 -4.33 -16.87 6.60
CA SER A 54 -3.81 -16.54 7.94
C SER A 54 -3.27 -17.75 8.71
N HIS A 55 -3.86 -18.92 8.52
CA HIS A 55 -3.40 -20.14 9.17
C HIS A 55 -2.08 -20.60 8.54
N VAL A 56 -1.98 -20.58 7.21
CA VAL A 56 -0.73 -20.87 6.48
C VAL A 56 0.38 -19.89 6.90
N ALA A 57 0.09 -18.59 6.92
CA ALA A 57 1.03 -17.56 7.37
C ALA A 57 1.52 -17.83 8.79
N SER A 58 0.62 -18.18 9.72
CA SER A 58 1.01 -18.47 11.10
C SER A 58 1.89 -19.72 11.24
N GLN A 59 1.74 -20.72 10.37
CA GLN A 59 2.55 -21.95 10.40
C GLN A 59 3.99 -21.74 9.91
N GLN A 60 4.19 -20.78 9.00
CA GLN A 60 5.53 -20.40 8.52
C GLN A 60 6.36 -19.70 9.61
N LEU A 61 5.70 -19.09 10.60
CA LEU A 61 6.35 -18.28 11.62
C LEU A 61 6.82 -19.10 12.83
N ARG A 62 8.14 -19.26 12.95
CA ARG A 62 8.77 -19.90 14.12
C ARG A 62 8.66 -19.04 15.38
N LEU A 63 8.91 -17.74 15.26
CA LEU A 63 8.95 -16.81 16.38
C LEU A 63 7.54 -16.60 16.98
N LYS A 64 7.39 -16.86 18.29
CA LYS A 64 6.11 -16.64 19.01
C LYS A 64 5.66 -15.18 18.95
N GLY A 65 6.61 -14.25 19.03
CA GLY A 65 6.35 -12.81 18.87
C GLY A 65 5.78 -12.45 17.50
N ALA A 66 6.29 -13.07 16.43
CA ALA A 66 5.77 -12.84 15.06
C ALA A 66 4.34 -13.35 14.90
N ARG A 67 4.01 -14.53 15.46
CA ARG A 67 2.63 -15.03 15.48
C ARG A 67 1.68 -14.13 16.27
N GLY A 68 2.13 -13.62 17.42
CA GLY A 68 1.38 -12.65 18.20
C GLY A 68 1.15 -11.34 17.45
N LEU A 69 2.18 -10.83 16.77
CA LEU A 69 2.06 -9.63 15.95
C LEU A 69 1.14 -9.83 14.75
N LEU A 70 1.21 -10.98 14.06
CA LEU A 70 0.29 -11.34 12.98
C LEU A 70 -1.16 -11.36 13.47
N HIS A 71 -1.42 -11.88 14.67
CA HIS A 71 -2.76 -11.84 15.26
C HIS A 71 -3.25 -10.39 15.46
N THR A 72 -2.40 -9.51 15.99
CA THR A 72 -2.71 -8.08 16.12
C THR A 72 -3.01 -7.46 14.75
N ILE A 73 -2.17 -7.71 13.75
CA ILE A 73 -2.36 -7.19 12.39
C ILE A 73 -3.70 -7.67 11.80
N ASN A 74 -3.99 -8.97 11.89
CA ASN A 74 -5.24 -9.54 11.39
C ASN A 74 -6.47 -8.96 12.11
N LYS A 75 -6.37 -8.70 13.41
CA LYS A 75 -7.46 -8.14 14.21
C LYS A 75 -7.79 -6.70 13.83
N TYR A 76 -6.77 -5.85 13.64
CA TYR A 76 -6.97 -4.40 13.50
C TYR A 76 -6.91 -3.90 12.06
N PHE A 77 -6.10 -4.52 11.20
CA PHE A 77 -5.85 -4.03 9.84
C PHE A 77 -6.25 -5.05 8.77
N SER A 78 -6.18 -6.35 9.08
CA SER A 78 -6.38 -7.42 8.10
C SER A 78 -5.46 -7.22 6.89
N THR A 79 -6.03 -6.96 5.70
CA THR A 79 -5.31 -6.67 4.46
C THR A 79 -5.15 -5.18 4.16
N LEU A 80 -5.66 -4.28 5.01
CA LEU A 80 -5.44 -2.84 4.86
C LEU A 80 -3.99 -2.48 5.20
N PRO A 81 -3.41 -1.47 4.54
CA PRO A 81 -2.08 -0.97 4.88
C PRO A 81 -2.09 -0.26 6.25
N TRP A 82 -0.95 -0.31 6.93
CA TRP A 82 -0.75 0.26 8.26
C TRP A 82 0.69 0.73 8.44
N CYS A 83 0.98 1.42 9.55
CA CYS A 83 2.32 1.90 9.87
C CYS A 83 2.78 1.50 11.28
N ARG A 84 4.09 1.58 11.55
CA ARG A 84 4.69 1.22 12.86
C ARG A 84 4.00 1.92 14.04
N ARG A 85 3.63 3.20 13.88
CA ARG A 85 2.94 3.99 14.92
C ARG A 85 1.61 3.36 15.33
N TRP A 86 0.84 2.85 14.37
CA TRP A 86 -0.45 2.21 14.67
C TRP A 86 -0.29 0.87 15.40
N LEU A 87 0.83 0.16 15.22
CA LEU A 87 1.14 -1.02 16.03
C LEU A 87 1.36 -0.64 17.50
N ASP A 88 2.06 0.47 17.74
CA ASP A 88 2.26 0.99 19.09
C ASP A 88 0.91 1.39 19.73
N ASP A 89 0.01 2.05 18.98
CA ASP A 89 -1.35 2.41 19.44
C ASP A 89 -2.19 1.17 19.76
N CYS A 90 -1.97 0.05 19.07
CA CYS A 90 -2.61 -1.24 19.34
C CYS A 90 -1.99 -2.00 20.53
N GLY A 91 -0.99 -1.43 21.20
CA GLY A 91 -0.26 -2.04 22.32
C GLY A 91 0.82 -3.04 21.91
N ALA A 92 1.11 -3.20 20.61
CA ALA A 92 2.18 -4.05 20.10
C ALA A 92 3.54 -3.34 20.18
N THR A 93 3.97 -3.04 21.41
CA THR A 93 5.26 -2.40 21.66
C THR A 93 6.43 -3.36 21.36
N ARG A 94 7.59 -2.82 20.96
CA ARG A 94 8.81 -3.59 20.62
C ARG A 94 8.62 -4.60 19.47
N HIS A 95 7.81 -4.24 18.48
CA HIS A 95 7.43 -5.11 17.37
C HIS A 95 8.51 -5.33 16.30
N LEU A 96 9.64 -4.61 16.31
CA LEU A 96 10.61 -4.58 15.19
C LEU A 96 11.15 -5.95 14.78
N LEU A 97 11.57 -6.80 15.72
CA LEU A 97 12.08 -8.14 15.39
C LEU A 97 10.97 -9.05 14.84
N SER A 98 9.78 -8.96 15.42
CA SER A 98 8.61 -9.72 14.98
C SER A 98 8.17 -9.27 13.59
N LEU A 99 8.20 -7.97 13.33
CA LEU A 99 7.89 -7.38 12.03
C LEU A 99 8.91 -7.80 10.97
N LYS A 100 10.21 -7.75 11.29
CA LYS A 100 11.25 -8.27 10.41
C LYS A 100 11.00 -9.73 10.06
N SER A 101 10.62 -10.56 11.03
CA SER A 101 10.28 -11.96 10.75
C SER A 101 9.06 -12.11 9.84
N LEU A 102 8.05 -11.23 9.92
CA LEU A 102 6.90 -11.27 9.03
C LEU A 102 7.28 -10.87 7.59
N VAL A 103 8.14 -9.87 7.46
CA VAL A 103 8.66 -9.40 6.16
C VAL A 103 9.57 -10.45 5.52
N ASP A 104 10.54 -10.98 6.27
CA ASP A 104 11.49 -12.00 5.78
C ASP A 104 10.80 -13.33 5.39
N ASN A 105 9.52 -13.53 5.75
CA ASN A 105 8.71 -14.70 5.37
C ASN A 105 7.54 -14.35 4.42
N ASP A 106 7.57 -13.18 3.78
CA ASP A 106 6.55 -12.74 2.80
C ASP A 106 5.10 -12.71 3.33
N VAL A 107 4.94 -12.65 4.66
CA VAL A 107 3.61 -12.51 5.30
C VAL A 107 3.15 -11.05 5.27
N VAL A 108 4.12 -10.14 5.35
CA VAL A 108 3.92 -8.69 5.30
C VAL A 108 4.84 -8.11 4.24
N VAL A 109 4.29 -7.28 3.38
CA VAL A 109 5.03 -6.54 2.35
C VAL A 109 5.40 -5.16 2.90
N PRO A 110 6.68 -4.78 2.90
CA PRO A 110 7.12 -3.43 3.22
C PRO A 110 6.89 -2.49 2.03
N TYR A 111 6.50 -1.24 2.32
CA TYR A 111 6.36 -0.16 1.35
C TYR A 111 7.25 1.01 1.79
N PRO A 112 8.56 0.97 1.48
CA PRO A 112 9.47 2.06 1.82
C PRO A 112 9.13 3.34 1.04
N PRO A 113 9.65 4.51 1.46
CA PRO A 113 9.45 5.75 0.72
C PRO A 113 9.99 5.64 -0.70
N LEU A 114 9.21 6.14 -1.66
CA LEU A 114 9.58 6.23 -3.07
C LEU A 114 10.06 7.66 -3.37
N VAL A 115 11.31 7.78 -3.83
CA VAL A 115 11.97 9.08 -4.04
C VAL A 115 12.56 9.21 -5.44
N ASP A 116 12.46 10.40 -6.02
CA ASP A 116 13.23 10.81 -7.22
C ASP A 116 14.65 11.28 -6.80
N VAL A 117 15.48 11.70 -7.75
CA VAL A 117 16.86 12.14 -7.53
C VAL A 117 16.94 13.27 -6.52
N LYS A 118 17.96 13.20 -5.66
CA LYS A 118 18.22 14.21 -4.62
C LYS A 118 18.24 15.62 -5.21
N GLY A 119 17.50 16.53 -4.57
CA GLY A 119 17.39 17.94 -4.97
C GLY A 119 16.29 18.23 -5.98
N SER A 120 15.60 17.20 -6.50
CA SER A 120 14.37 17.39 -7.26
C SER A 120 13.17 17.71 -6.35
N TYR A 121 12.12 18.25 -6.95
CA TYR A 121 10.82 18.46 -6.31
C TYR A 121 9.77 17.59 -6.98
N SER A 122 8.87 17.03 -6.17
CA SER A 122 7.71 16.28 -6.63
C SER A 122 6.41 16.91 -6.13
N SER A 123 5.33 16.68 -6.87
CA SER A 123 3.96 17.02 -6.47
C SER A 123 3.03 15.89 -6.91
N GLN A 124 1.91 15.74 -6.21
CA GLN A 124 0.90 14.71 -6.48
C GLN A 124 -0.49 15.35 -6.35
N SER A 125 -1.43 14.87 -7.16
CA SER A 125 -2.86 15.02 -6.92
C SER A 125 -3.55 13.69 -7.19
N GLU A 126 -4.60 13.40 -6.43
CA GLU A 126 -5.35 12.13 -6.51
C GLU A 126 -6.84 12.36 -6.30
N HIS A 127 -7.67 11.64 -7.06
CA HIS A 127 -9.07 11.39 -6.70
C HIS A 127 -9.43 9.92 -6.86
N SER A 128 -10.42 9.49 -6.07
CA SER A 128 -11.10 8.23 -6.32
C SER A 128 -12.29 8.46 -7.23
N ILE A 129 -12.43 7.62 -8.25
CA ILE A 129 -13.59 7.58 -9.14
C ILE A 129 -14.28 6.22 -9.04
N ILE A 130 -15.58 6.22 -9.31
CA ILE A 130 -16.37 5.00 -9.54
C ILE A 130 -16.99 5.07 -10.93
N LEU A 131 -16.88 3.95 -11.67
CA LEU A 131 -17.51 3.80 -12.98
C LEU A 131 -18.89 3.15 -12.80
N ARG A 132 -19.91 3.93 -12.47
CA ARG A 132 -21.28 3.41 -12.33
C ARG A 132 -21.87 3.09 -13.70
N SER A 133 -22.89 2.23 -13.71
CA SER A 133 -23.69 1.90 -14.90
C SER A 133 -24.26 3.12 -15.63
N THR A 134 -24.55 4.19 -14.90
CA THR A 134 -25.22 5.39 -15.42
C THR A 134 -24.29 6.58 -15.64
N CYS A 135 -23.14 6.62 -14.95
CA CYS A 135 -22.20 7.74 -15.00
C CYS A 135 -20.84 7.40 -14.41
N LYS A 136 -19.85 8.25 -14.71
CA LYS A 136 -18.60 8.32 -13.96
C LYS A 136 -18.75 9.36 -12.85
N GLU A 137 -18.42 9.00 -11.63
CA GLU A 137 -18.47 9.91 -10.49
C GLU A 137 -17.09 10.03 -9.83
N VAL A 138 -16.67 11.28 -9.57
CA VAL A 138 -15.46 11.59 -8.80
C VAL A 138 -15.88 11.71 -7.34
N VAL A 139 -15.84 10.59 -6.62
CA VAL A 139 -16.44 10.47 -5.27
C VAL A 139 -15.69 11.25 -4.20
N THR A 140 -14.45 11.66 -4.47
CA THR A 140 -13.65 12.48 -3.54
C THR A 140 -13.49 13.93 -3.99
N ARG A 141 -14.30 14.42 -4.96
CA ARG A 141 -14.26 15.83 -5.40
C ARG A 141 -14.74 16.77 -4.28
N GLY A 142 -13.99 17.84 -4.02
CA GLY A 142 -14.37 18.93 -3.12
C GLY A 142 -14.33 20.30 -3.79
N ASP A 143 -14.58 21.35 -3.02
CA ASP A 143 -14.42 22.76 -3.46
C ASP A 143 -12.95 23.21 -3.45
N ASP A 144 -12.07 22.41 -2.85
CA ASP A 144 -10.64 22.62 -2.74
C ASP A 144 -9.88 22.11 -3.98
N TYR A 145 -10.13 20.87 -4.42
CA TYR A 145 -9.50 20.30 -5.61
C TYR A 145 -10.21 19.08 -6.21
#